data_AF-A0A430EKH9-F1
#
_entry.id   AF-A0A430EKH9-F1
#
_cell.length_a   1.000
_cell.length_b   1.000
_cell.length_c   1.000
_cell.angle_alpha   90.00
_cell.angle_beta   90.00
_cell.angle_gamma   90.00
#
_symmetry.space_group_name_H-M   'P 1'
#
loop_
_entity.id
_entity.type
_entity.pdbx_description
1 polymer ?
#
loop_
_entity_poly.entity_id
_entity_poly.type
_entity_poly.pdbx_seq_one_letter_code
_entity_poly.pdbx_strand_id
1 'polypeptide(L)'
;MAHLSPIEIENWLALYVAVGLCCAFAVVLSITTTAVQLYREQAWSEFRTVRGAVLFIPRTWWRWQKLYLLSTPVTLAIVGSFAATLTWS
;
A
#
# COMPACT_ATOMS: atom_id res chain seq x y z
N MET A 1 14.25 30.85 -6.82
CA MET A 1 13.32 29.70 -6.89
C MET A 1 12.83 29.65 -8.32
N ALA A 2 13.09 28.56 -9.06
CA ALA A 2 12.58 28.42 -10.42
C ALA A 2 11.04 28.36 -10.35
N HIS A 3 10.36 29.20 -11.13
CA HIS A 3 8.92 29.10 -11.29
C HIS A 3 8.65 27.90 -12.20
N LEU A 4 7.98 26.88 -11.67
CA LEU A 4 7.48 25.77 -12.47
C LEU A 4 6.47 26.30 -13.49
N SER A 5 6.56 25.80 -14.71
CA SER A 5 5.56 26.03 -15.73
C SER A 5 4.22 25.38 -15.33
N PRO A 6 3.08 25.84 -15.88
CA PRO A 6 1.77 25.24 -15.61
C PRO A 6 1.72 23.74 -15.88
N ILE A 7 2.38 23.28 -16.95
CA ILE A 7 2.41 21.86 -17.34
C ILE A 7 3.23 21.01 -16.36
N GLU A 8 4.33 21.53 -15.82
CA GLU A 8 5.09 20.83 -14.77
C GLU A 8 4.26 20.68 -13.50
N ILE A 9 3.50 21.72 -13.12
CA ILE A 9 2.61 21.66 -11.94
C ILE A 9 1.54 20.59 -12.13
N GLU A 10 0.92 20.53 -13.31
CA GLU A 10 -0.08 19.51 -13.65
C GLU A 10 0.51 18.09 -13.61
N ASN A 11 1.70 17.90 -14.18
CA ASN A 11 2.40 16.61 -14.14
C ASN A 11 2.71 16.15 -12.70
N TRP A 12 3.20 17.06 -11.85
CA TRP A 12 3.43 16.74 -10.44
C TRP A 12 2.14 16.35 -9.71
N LEU A 13 1.05 17.08 -9.94
CA LEU A 13 -0.28 16.74 -9.42
C LEU A 13 -0.73 15.34 -9.89
N ALA A 14 -0.58 15.04 -11.17
CA ALA A 14 -0.91 13.74 -11.74
C ALA A 14 -0.10 12.62 -11.09
N LEU A 15 1.19 12.82 -10.85
CA LEU A 15 2.04 11.86 -10.14
C LEU A 15 1.59 11.64 -8.69
N TYR A 16 1.28 12.69 -7.94
CA TYR A 16 0.78 12.56 -6.57
C TYR A 16 -0.53 11.77 -6.51
N VAL A 17 -1.45 12.04 -7.45
CA VAL A 17 -2.72 11.30 -7.55
C VAL A 17 -2.46 9.84 -7.91
N ALA A 18 -1.57 9.56 -8.88
CA ALA A 18 -1.23 8.20 -9.27
C ALA A 18 -0.62 7.40 -8.11
N VAL A 19 0.31 7.99 -7.35
CA VAL A 19 0.88 7.39 -6.13
C VAL A 19 -0.22 7.12 -5.10
N GLY A 20 -1.08 8.11 -4.85
CA GLY A 20 -2.17 7.99 -3.88
C GLY A 20 -3.13 6.84 -4.21
N LEU A 21 -3.49 6.68 -5.48
CA LEU A 21 -4.32 5.57 -5.95
C LEU A 21 -3.63 4.21 -5.78
N CYS A 22 -2.35 4.11 -6.14
CA CYS A 22 -1.58 2.87 -5.94
C CYS A 22 -1.51 2.49 -4.46
N CYS A 23 -1.25 3.46 -3.57
CA CYS A 23 -1.26 3.24 -2.13
C CYS A 23 -2.64 2.81 -1.63
N ALA A 24 -3.72 3.42 -2.11
CA ALA A 24 -5.09 3.03 -1.73
C ALA A 24 -5.38 1.57 -2.12
N PHE A 25 -5.04 1.17 -3.35
CA PHE A 25 -5.20 -0.23 -3.77
C PHE A 25 -4.33 -1.18 -2.96
N ALA A 26 -3.08 -0.81 -2.67
CA ALA A 26 -2.20 -1.61 -1.82
C ALA A 26 -2.78 -1.84 -0.42
N VAL A 27 -3.36 -0.79 0.20
CA VAL A 27 -4.03 -0.91 1.50
C VAL A 27 -5.21 -1.87 1.41
N VAL A 28 -6.11 -1.68 0.44
CA VAL A 28 -7.31 -2.52 0.28
C VAL A 28 -6.93 -3.99 0.05
N LEU A 29 -5.97 -4.26 -0.82
CA LEU A 29 -5.49 -5.62 -1.09
C LEU A 29 -4.80 -6.22 0.13
N SER A 30 -3.96 -5.46 0.85
CA SER A 30 -3.29 -5.94 2.06
C SER A 30 -4.29 -6.29 3.17
N ILE A 31 -5.33 -5.46 3.36
CA ILE A 31 -6.41 -5.73 4.32
C ILE A 31 -7.17 -6.99 3.90
N THR A 32 -7.57 -7.08 2.63
CA THR A 32 -8.37 -8.21 2.12
C THR A 32 -7.61 -9.53 2.24
N THR A 33 -6.34 -9.55 1.82
CA THR A 33 -5.49 -10.74 1.92
C THR A 33 -5.23 -11.14 3.38
N THR A 34 -4.99 -10.17 4.27
CA THR A 34 -4.85 -10.44 5.71
C THR A 34 -6.15 -11.02 6.28
N ALA A 35 -7.32 -10.47 5.95
CA ALA A 35 -8.61 -10.98 6.40
C ALA A 35 -8.90 -12.41 5.91
N VAL A 36 -8.62 -12.70 4.63
CA VAL A 36 -8.76 -14.04 4.06
C VAL A 36 -7.82 -15.04 4.75
N GLN A 37 -6.57 -14.66 5.01
CA GLN A 37 -5.62 -15.50 5.75
C GLN A 37 -6.12 -15.80 7.16
N LEU A 38 -6.58 -14.79 7.89
CA LEU A 38 -7.13 -14.94 9.25
C LEU A 38 -8.37 -15.84 9.29
N TYR A 39 -9.23 -15.73 8.28
CA TYR A 39 -10.39 -16.59 8.13
C TYR A 39 -9.98 -18.04 7.85
N ARG A 40 -9.02 -18.27 6.94
CA ARG A 40 -8.53 -19.62 6.60
C ARG A 40 -7.75 -20.29 7.74
N GLU A 41 -6.96 -19.52 8.48
CA GLU A 41 -6.16 -20.04 9.60
C GLU A 41 -7.01 -20.36 10.84
N GLN A 42 -8.33 -20.09 10.81
CA GLN A 42 -9.20 -20.18 11.98
C GLN A 42 -8.53 -19.52 13.19
N ALA A 43 -8.01 -18.30 13.01
CA ALA A 43 -7.32 -17.55 14.07
C ALA A 43 -8.16 -17.40 15.36
N TRP A 44 -9.48 -17.58 15.22
CA TRP A 44 -10.44 -17.73 16.31
C TRP A 44 -10.09 -18.83 17.33
N SER A 45 -9.36 -19.87 16.93
CA SER A 45 -8.86 -20.94 17.80
C SER A 45 -7.73 -20.47 18.74
N GLU A 46 -6.93 -19.48 18.31
CA GLU A 46 -5.79 -18.94 19.05
C GLU A 46 -6.24 -18.05 20.22
N PHE A 47 -7.46 -17.49 20.16
CA PHE A 47 -8.08 -16.74 21.27
C PHE A 47 -8.43 -17.62 22.49
N ARG A 48 -8.35 -18.95 22.40
CA ARG A 48 -8.54 -19.84 23.57
C ARG A 48 -7.47 -19.65 24.64
N THR A 49 -6.37 -18.96 24.33
CA THR A 49 -5.28 -18.70 25.29
C THR A 49 -4.99 -17.20 25.35
N VAL A 50 -4.93 -16.61 26.55
CA VAL A 50 -4.65 -15.18 26.77
C VAL A 50 -3.34 -14.75 26.08
N ARG A 51 -2.32 -15.61 26.11
CA ARG A 51 -1.05 -15.40 25.41
C ARG A 51 -1.20 -15.36 23.87
N GLY A 52 -2.11 -16.16 23.32
CA GLY A 52 -2.44 -16.15 21.88
C GLY A 52 -3.13 -14.85 21.48
N ALA A 53 -4.10 -14.39 22.28
CA ALA A 53 -4.80 -13.13 22.04
C ALA A 53 -3.87 -11.91 22.07
N VAL A 54 -2.93 -11.85 23.03
CA VAL A 54 -1.98 -10.74 23.16
C VAL A 54 -0.98 -10.71 21.99
N LEU A 55 -0.52 -11.87 21.51
CA LEU A 55 0.44 -11.96 20.41
C LEU A 55 -0.22 -11.84 19.02
N PHE A 56 -1.54 -11.97 18.94
CA PHE A 56 -2.30 -11.90 17.70
C PHE A 56 -2.22 -10.52 17.04
N ILE A 57 -2.44 -9.44 17.81
CA ILE A 57 -2.41 -8.07 17.30
C ILE A 57 -1.06 -7.71 16.65
N PRO A 58 0.10 -7.83 17.35
CA PRO A 58 1.38 -7.46 16.77
C PRO A 58 1.78 -8.37 15.59
N ARG A 59 1.40 -9.66 15.59
CA ARG A 59 1.66 -10.56 14.44
C ARG A 59 0.83 -10.17 13.23
N THR A 60 -0.46 -9.93 13.41
CA THR A 60 -1.37 -9.53 12.33
C THR A 60 -0.97 -8.18 11.74
N TRP A 61 -0.61 -7.22 12.60
CA TRP A 61 -0.06 -5.94 12.18
C TRP A 61 1.22 -6.09 11.35
N TRP A 62 2.17 -6.92 11.81
CA TRP A 62 3.41 -7.16 11.09
C TRP A 62 3.19 -7.83 9.73
N ARG A 63 2.25 -8.77 9.62
CA ARG A 63 1.86 -9.40 8.35
C ARG A 63 1.28 -8.38 7.38
N TRP A 64 0.32 -7.57 7.84
CA TRP A 64 -0.25 -6.48 7.04
C TRP A 64 0.82 -5.51 6.56
N GLN A 65 1.79 -5.18 7.42
CA GLN A 65 2.82 -4.20 7.08
C GLN A 65 3.85 -4.73 6.08
N LYS A 66 4.20 -6.02 6.13
CA LYS A 66 5.02 -6.63 5.08
C LYS A 66 4.31 -6.63 3.73
N LEU A 67 3.03 -6.96 3.70
CA LEU A 67 2.24 -6.97 2.47
C LEU A 67 2.11 -5.56 1.88
N TYR A 68 1.94 -4.54 2.75
CA TYR A 68 1.93 -3.15 2.32
C TYR A 68 3.29 -2.72 1.75
N LEU A 69 4.41 -3.01 2.41
CA LEU A 69 5.75 -2.66 1.89
C LEU A 69 6.13 -3.44 0.63
N LEU A 70 5.61 -4.64 0.44
CA LEU A 70 5.80 -5.40 -0.81
C LEU A 70 5.15 -4.70 -2.01
N SER A 71 4.15 -3.83 -1.79
CA SER A 71 3.51 -3.05 -2.84
C SER A 71 4.37 -1.87 -3.34
N THR A 72 5.36 -1.44 -2.56
CA THR A 72 6.22 -0.29 -2.89
C THR A 72 6.97 -0.44 -4.22
N PRO A 73 7.67 -1.57 -4.53
CA PRO A 73 8.31 -1.72 -5.84
C PRO A 73 7.32 -1.69 -7.01
N VAL A 74 6.12 -2.25 -6.82
CA VAL A 74 5.06 -2.22 -7.85
C VAL A 74 4.53 -0.80 -8.05
N THR A 75 4.30 -0.07 -6.96
CA THR A 75 3.87 1.33 -6.98
C THR A 75 4.90 2.22 -7.69
N LEU A 76 6.19 2.04 -7.37
CA LEU A 76 7.28 2.76 -8.03
C LEU A 76 7.37 2.43 -9.53
N ALA A 77 7.19 1.16 -9.91
CA ALA A 77 7.18 0.76 -11.32
C ALA A 77 6.03 1.41 -12.10
N ILE A 78 4.81 1.40 -11.55
CA ILE A 78 3.61 1.99 -12.18
C ILE A 78 3.74 3.51 -12.29
N VAL A 79 4.12 4.18 -11.21
CA VAL A 79 4.23 5.64 -11.19
C VAL A 79 5.41 6.09 -12.06
N GLY A 80 6.52 5.35 -12.06
CA GLY A 80 7.67 5.63 -12.91
C GLY A 80 7.36 5.47 -14.40
N SER A 81 6.64 4.41 -14.79
CA SER A 81 6.20 4.25 -16.17
C SER A 81 5.19 5.33 -16.57
N PHE A 82 4.28 5.71 -15.68
CA PHE A 82 3.35 6.81 -15.91
C PHE A 82 4.09 8.15 -16.07
N ALA A 83 5.08 8.45 -15.23
CA ALA A 83 5.91 9.65 -15.33
C ALA A 83 6.61 9.75 -16.70
N ALA A 84 7.05 8.62 -17.25
CA ALA A 84 7.69 8.55 -18.57
C ALA A 84 6.73 8.85 -19.73
N THR A 85 5.40 8.81 -19.49
CA THR A 85 4.39 9.18 -20.51
C THR A 85 4.02 10.67 -20.50
N LEU A 86 4.43 11.42 -19.47
CA LEU A 86 4.12 12.84 -19.34
C LEU A 86 5.09 13.71 -20.15
N THR A 87 4.59 14.82 -20.70
CA THR A 87 5.41 15.82 -21.40
C THR A 87 5.92 16.86 -20.40
N TRP A 88 7.23 16.97 -20.24
CA TRP A 88 7.87 17.79 -19.21
C TRP A 88 8.38 19.16 -19.70
N SER A 89 8.32 19.43 -21.00
CA SER A 89 8.82 20.65 -21.64
C SER A 89 7.98 21.04 -22.84
#